data_AF-A0A2J6XJB7-F1
#
_entry.id   AF-A0A2J6XJB7-F1
#
_cell.length_a   1.000
_cell.length_b   1.000
_cell.length_c   1.000
_cell.angle_alpha   90.00
_cell.angle_beta   90.00
_cell.angle_gamma   90.00
#
_symmetry.space_group_name_H-M   'P 1'
#
loop_
_entity.id
_entity.type
_entity.pdbx_description
1 polymer ?
#
loop_
_entity_poly.entity_id
_entity_poly.type
_entity_poly.pdbx_seq_one_letter_code
_entity_poly.pdbx_strand_id
1 'polypeptide(L)'
;MKIIVVDKISVSDVYNIILKYKDTIVNNEKYLTDLDAAIGDADHGINMSRGFTQVADKLKMIDPQNSDIGTILMTTATVIMEAVGGASGPLYGTLFLTMSTDTTGAKEIDAEKIVKMFEDSLKAIMDLGGAKPGDKTMVDVLYPVVEQMKKDLNSKITDLLVLFRDAKNAAENGMKSTIPLVAKKGRASYLGERSANHQDPGATSSYLLINTIYEYLVEKYQK
;
A
#
# COMPACT_ATOMS: atom_id res chain seq x y z
N MET A 1 -24.13 -10.33 18.64
CA MET A 1 -22.80 -10.27 17.99
C MET A 1 -21.85 -9.61 18.98
N LYS A 2 -20.79 -10.29 19.43
CA LYS A 2 -19.76 -9.61 20.25
C LYS A 2 -18.98 -8.69 19.31
N ILE A 3 -18.91 -7.40 19.62
CA ILE A 3 -18.01 -6.48 18.92
C ILE A 3 -16.60 -6.88 19.36
N ILE A 4 -15.83 -7.50 18.46
CA ILE A 4 -14.42 -7.80 18.69
C ILE A 4 -13.67 -6.52 18.37
N VAL A 5 -13.10 -5.90 19.41
CA VAL A 5 -12.14 -4.79 19.26
C VAL A 5 -10.80 -5.39 18.85
N VAL A 6 -10.22 -4.91 17.76
CA VAL A 6 -8.92 -5.37 17.28
C VAL A 6 -7.87 -4.34 17.65
N ASP A 7 -7.14 -4.55 18.74
CA ASP A 7 -6.18 -3.56 19.24
C ASP A 7 -4.79 -3.70 18.60
N LYS A 8 -4.45 -4.88 18.08
CA LYS A 8 -3.12 -5.20 17.53
C LYS A 8 -3.18 -6.20 16.38
N ILE A 9 -2.16 -6.15 15.53
CA ILE A 9 -1.85 -7.19 14.54
C ILE A 9 -0.47 -7.79 14.79
N SER A 10 -0.33 -9.09 14.53
CA SER A 10 0.89 -9.88 14.78
C SER A 10 1.79 -10.00 13.54
N VAL A 11 2.98 -10.60 13.70
CA VAL A 11 3.84 -11.03 12.58
C VAL A 11 3.07 -11.87 11.55
N SER A 12 2.25 -12.83 12.03
CA SER A 12 1.45 -13.70 11.16
C SER A 12 0.39 -12.92 10.38
N ASP A 13 -0.15 -11.85 10.97
CA ASP A 13 -1.10 -10.99 10.28
C ASP A 13 -0.45 -10.23 9.13
N VAL A 14 0.70 -9.59 9.39
CA VAL A 14 1.45 -8.88 8.34
C VAL A 14 1.87 -9.84 7.24
N TYR A 15 2.38 -11.03 7.58
CA TYR A 15 2.71 -12.08 6.63
C TYR A 15 1.53 -12.43 5.71
N ASN A 16 0.37 -12.72 6.28
CA ASN A 16 -0.81 -13.11 5.53
C ASN A 16 -1.42 -11.95 4.72
N ILE A 17 -1.33 -10.72 5.22
CA ILE A 17 -1.72 -9.51 4.48
C ILE A 17 -0.88 -9.38 3.21
N ILE A 18 0.45 -9.57 3.29
CA ILE A 18 1.32 -9.50 2.10
C ILE A 18 0.97 -10.60 1.09
N LEU A 19 0.71 -11.82 1.56
CA LEU A 19 0.27 -12.92 0.67
C LEU A 19 -1.08 -12.64 0.01
N LYS A 20 -2.04 -12.10 0.77
CA LYS A 20 -3.35 -11.69 0.25
C LYS A 20 -3.19 -10.56 -0.76
N TYR A 21 -2.30 -9.60 -0.51
CA TYR A 21 -2.06 -8.48 -1.43
C TYR A 21 -1.42 -8.96 -2.73
N LYS A 22 -0.52 -9.95 -2.66
CA LYS A 22 -0.04 -10.65 -3.86
C LYS A 22 -1.21 -11.22 -4.67
N ASP A 23 -2.14 -11.93 -4.05
CA ASP A 23 -3.32 -12.48 -4.75
C ASP A 23 -4.20 -11.36 -5.34
N THR A 24 -4.43 -10.28 -4.59
CA THR A 24 -5.14 -9.10 -5.08
C THR A 24 -4.47 -8.51 -6.32
N ILE A 25 -3.15 -8.35 -6.33
CA ILE A 25 -2.41 -7.80 -7.47
C ILE A 25 -2.45 -8.74 -8.67
N VAL A 26 -2.23 -10.04 -8.48
CA VAL A 26 -2.30 -11.03 -9.56
C VAL A 26 -3.70 -11.03 -10.19
N ASN A 27 -4.76 -11.01 -9.38
CA ASN A 27 -6.14 -10.98 -9.87
C ASN A 27 -6.50 -9.66 -10.60
N ASN A 28 -5.80 -8.57 -10.28
CA ASN A 28 -6.00 -7.26 -10.90
C ASN A 28 -4.91 -6.90 -11.93
N GLU A 29 -4.03 -7.84 -12.31
CA GLU A 29 -2.89 -7.58 -13.19
C GLU A 29 -3.33 -6.91 -14.50
N LYS A 30 -4.28 -7.54 -15.19
CA LYS A 30 -4.80 -7.01 -16.46
C LYS A 30 -5.41 -5.62 -16.29
N TYR A 31 -6.19 -5.41 -15.23
CA TYR A 31 -6.84 -4.12 -14.99
C TYR A 31 -5.81 -3.01 -14.74
N LEU A 32 -4.81 -3.28 -13.91
CA LEU A 32 -3.72 -2.33 -13.64
C LEU A 32 -2.89 -2.04 -14.89
N THR A 33 -2.63 -3.05 -15.73
CA THR A 33 -1.97 -2.89 -17.02
C THR A 33 -2.80 -2.07 -17.99
N ASP A 34 -4.12 -2.26 -18.05
CA ASP A 34 -5.01 -1.49 -18.93
C ASP A 34 -5.08 -0.01 -18.50
N LEU A 35 -5.08 0.28 -17.20
CA LEU A 35 -4.99 1.65 -16.68
C LEU A 35 -3.69 2.32 -17.11
N ASP A 36 -2.57 1.61 -16.94
CA ASP A 36 -1.25 2.11 -17.31
C ASP A 36 -1.07 2.21 -18.84
N ALA A 37 -1.73 1.37 -19.63
CA ALA A 37 -1.72 1.49 -21.09
C ALA A 37 -2.36 2.80 -21.58
N ALA A 38 -3.33 3.35 -20.82
CA ALA A 38 -3.99 4.59 -21.19
C ALA A 38 -3.09 5.82 -21.01
N ILE A 39 -2.18 5.80 -20.04
CA ILE A 39 -1.37 6.95 -19.64
C ILE A 39 0.12 6.67 -19.40
N GLY A 40 0.64 5.52 -19.82
CA GLY A 40 1.97 5.03 -19.49
C GLY A 40 2.48 4.04 -20.54
N ASP A 41 3.25 3.04 -20.10
CA ASP A 41 3.88 2.03 -20.96
C ASP A 41 3.29 0.63 -20.83
N ALA A 42 2.11 0.51 -20.20
CA ALA A 42 1.34 -0.73 -20.08
C ALA A 42 2.10 -1.86 -19.35
N ASP A 43 2.88 -1.52 -18.33
CA ASP A 43 3.71 -2.48 -17.62
C ASP A 43 3.44 -2.55 -16.11
N HIS A 44 2.68 -1.59 -15.54
CA HIS A 44 2.49 -1.51 -14.09
C HIS A 44 1.90 -2.79 -13.48
N GLY A 45 0.81 -3.31 -14.05
CA GLY A 45 0.18 -4.54 -13.56
C GLY A 45 1.14 -5.73 -13.62
N ILE A 46 1.81 -5.91 -14.75
CA ILE A 46 2.79 -7.00 -14.99
C ILE A 46 3.95 -6.91 -13.99
N ASN A 47 4.53 -5.72 -13.83
CA ASN A 47 5.66 -5.48 -12.92
C ASN A 47 5.27 -5.76 -11.46
N MET A 48 4.10 -5.27 -11.02
CA MET A 48 3.60 -5.49 -9.67
C MET A 48 3.29 -6.98 -9.42
N SER A 49 2.63 -7.65 -10.36
CA SER A 49 2.31 -9.09 -10.28
C SER A 49 3.57 -9.95 -10.19
N ARG A 50 4.57 -9.68 -11.05
CA ARG A 50 5.88 -10.34 -11.00
C ARG A 50 6.56 -10.11 -9.64
N GLY A 51 6.63 -8.87 -9.18
CA GLY A 51 7.30 -8.52 -7.93
C GLY A 51 6.67 -9.20 -6.72
N PHE A 52 5.34 -9.08 -6.55
CA PHE A 52 4.66 -9.67 -5.41
C PHE A 52 4.62 -11.20 -5.44
N THR A 53 4.62 -11.81 -6.63
CA THR A 53 4.81 -13.27 -6.75
C THR A 53 6.18 -13.70 -6.20
N GLN A 54 7.26 -12.99 -6.55
CA GLN A 54 8.58 -13.25 -5.99
C GLN A 54 8.66 -12.97 -4.49
N VAL A 55 7.97 -11.93 -3.99
CA VAL A 55 7.85 -11.67 -2.54
C VAL A 55 7.25 -12.89 -1.85
N ALA A 56 6.13 -13.42 -2.36
CA ALA A 56 5.48 -14.58 -1.77
C ALA A 56 6.40 -15.81 -1.75
N ASP A 57 7.18 -16.04 -2.80
CA ASP A 57 8.14 -17.15 -2.84
C ASP A 57 9.28 -16.96 -1.83
N LYS A 58 9.76 -15.74 -1.63
CA LYS A 58 10.79 -15.45 -0.62
C LYS A 58 10.25 -15.56 0.80
N LEU A 59 9.02 -15.10 1.04
CA LEU A 59 8.37 -15.20 2.34
C LEU A 59 8.10 -16.65 2.77
N LYS A 60 7.89 -17.59 1.84
CA LYS A 60 7.78 -19.04 2.18
C LYS A 60 9.02 -19.60 2.86
N MET A 61 10.17 -18.93 2.72
CA MET A 61 11.42 -19.33 3.38
C MET A 61 11.53 -18.83 4.82
N ILE A 62 10.58 -18.01 5.29
CA ILE A 62 10.56 -17.42 6.61
C ILE A 62 9.45 -18.07 7.43
N ASP A 63 9.80 -18.55 8.62
CA ASP A 63 8.82 -18.96 9.61
C ASP A 63 8.34 -17.74 10.40
N PRO A 64 7.08 -17.29 10.23
CA PRO A 64 6.57 -16.10 10.91
C PRO A 64 6.51 -16.26 12.43
N GLN A 65 6.50 -17.49 12.98
CA GLN A 65 6.52 -17.70 14.44
C GLN A 65 7.87 -17.36 15.05
N ASN A 66 8.95 -17.54 14.28
CA ASN A 66 10.32 -17.32 14.70
C ASN A 66 10.92 -16.01 14.15
N SER A 67 10.08 -15.13 13.59
CA SER A 67 10.49 -13.88 12.95
C SER A 67 9.77 -12.67 13.55
N ASP A 68 10.04 -11.47 13.06
CA ASP A 68 9.43 -10.20 13.48
C ASP A 68 8.83 -9.46 12.28
N ILE A 69 7.95 -8.49 12.55
CA ILE A 69 7.25 -7.71 11.50
C ILE A 69 8.25 -6.99 10.60
N GLY A 70 9.32 -6.43 11.19
CA GLY A 70 10.39 -5.78 10.44
C GLY A 70 11.02 -6.72 9.42
N THR A 71 11.32 -7.97 9.80
CA THR A 71 11.87 -8.97 8.87
C THR A 71 10.94 -9.28 7.69
N ILE A 72 9.63 -9.40 7.91
CA ILE A 72 8.65 -9.65 6.83
C ILE A 72 8.61 -8.47 5.84
N LEU A 73 8.56 -7.25 6.36
CA LEU A 73 8.48 -6.04 5.55
C LEU A 73 9.82 -5.74 4.85
N MET A 74 10.95 -6.00 5.50
CA MET A 74 12.28 -5.85 4.91
C MET A 74 12.44 -6.80 3.72
N THR A 75 12.06 -8.08 3.91
CA THR A 75 12.09 -9.07 2.82
C THR A 75 11.21 -8.63 1.64
N THR A 76 10.03 -8.10 1.94
CA THR A 76 9.12 -7.53 0.92
C THR A 76 9.79 -6.36 0.19
N ALA A 77 10.38 -5.42 0.92
CA ALA A 77 11.04 -4.25 0.36
C ALA A 77 12.20 -4.63 -0.58
N THR A 78 13.10 -5.50 -0.14
CA THR A 78 14.26 -5.95 -0.92
C THR A 78 13.82 -6.59 -2.23
N VAL A 79 12.87 -7.53 -2.18
CA VAL A 79 12.41 -8.21 -3.40
C VAL A 79 11.70 -7.25 -4.34
N ILE A 80 10.89 -6.32 -3.84
CA ILE A 80 10.21 -5.34 -4.70
C ILE A 80 11.21 -4.42 -5.39
N MET A 81 12.24 -3.94 -4.68
CA MET A 81 13.30 -3.10 -5.28
C MET A 81 14.07 -3.83 -6.38
N GLU A 82 14.24 -5.15 -6.27
CA GLU A 82 14.96 -5.96 -7.26
C GLU A 82 14.07 -6.39 -8.44
N ALA A 83 12.80 -6.73 -8.17
CA ALA A 83 11.94 -7.42 -9.12
C ALA A 83 10.94 -6.51 -9.85
N VAL A 84 10.58 -5.35 -9.28
CA VAL A 84 9.61 -4.43 -9.89
C VAL A 84 10.37 -3.35 -10.65
N GLY A 85 10.15 -3.29 -11.97
CA GLY A 85 10.73 -2.28 -12.83
C GLY A 85 10.01 -0.93 -12.75
N GLY A 86 10.58 0.08 -13.41
CA GLY A 86 9.97 1.40 -13.49
C GLY A 86 9.95 2.17 -12.17
N ALA A 87 9.07 3.17 -12.07
CA ALA A 87 8.98 4.03 -10.89
C ALA A 87 8.37 3.32 -9.67
N SER A 88 7.52 2.30 -9.89
CA SER A 88 6.80 1.61 -8.82
C SER A 88 7.74 0.79 -7.92
N GLY A 89 8.80 0.20 -8.45
CA GLY A 89 9.75 -0.59 -7.66
C GLY A 89 10.43 0.20 -6.55
N PRO A 90 11.15 1.30 -6.84
CA PRO A 90 11.73 2.14 -5.80
C PRO A 90 10.69 2.71 -4.82
N LEU A 91 9.51 3.11 -5.29
CA LEU A 91 8.50 3.74 -4.42
C LEU A 91 7.85 2.74 -3.44
N TYR A 92 7.42 1.56 -3.92
CA TYR A 92 6.92 0.50 -3.03
C TYR A 92 8.05 -0.10 -2.18
N GLY A 93 9.24 -0.23 -2.74
CA GLY A 93 10.43 -0.63 -1.98
C GLY A 93 10.65 0.30 -0.79
N THR A 94 10.63 1.61 -1.01
CA THR A 94 10.76 2.61 0.06
C THR A 94 9.61 2.56 1.05
N LEU A 95 8.37 2.36 0.60
CA LEU A 95 7.22 2.13 1.49
C LEU A 95 7.52 1.02 2.49
N PHE A 96 7.83 -0.18 2.01
CA PHE A 96 8.05 -1.34 2.88
C PHE A 96 9.36 -1.25 3.66
N LEU A 97 10.41 -0.64 3.10
CA LEU A 97 11.70 -0.46 3.78
C LEU A 97 11.54 0.44 5.01
N THR A 98 10.83 1.56 4.88
CA THR A 98 10.58 2.46 6.00
C THR A 98 9.75 1.77 7.07
N MET A 99 8.64 1.12 6.68
CA MET A 99 7.82 0.34 7.62
C MET A 99 8.61 -0.77 8.31
N SER A 100 9.55 -1.43 7.60
CA SER A 100 10.40 -2.47 8.18
C SER A 100 11.34 -1.93 9.25
N THR A 101 11.93 -0.75 9.00
CA THR A 101 12.84 -0.10 9.94
C THR A 101 12.09 0.27 11.21
N ASP A 102 10.90 0.84 11.07
CA ASP A 102 10.05 1.20 12.19
C ASP A 102 9.64 0.00 13.05
N THR A 103 9.52 -1.18 12.46
CA THR A 103 8.97 -2.37 13.12
C THR A 103 10.01 -3.44 13.44
N THR A 104 11.30 -3.07 13.41
CA THR A 104 12.42 -3.97 13.73
C THR A 104 12.23 -4.63 15.10
N GLY A 105 12.18 -5.97 15.12
CA GLY A 105 12.02 -6.76 16.34
C GLY A 105 10.59 -6.77 16.92
N ALA A 106 9.63 -6.08 16.31
CA ALA A 106 8.25 -6.05 16.77
C ALA A 106 7.52 -7.37 16.45
N LYS A 107 6.88 -7.97 17.46
CA LYS A 107 6.04 -9.16 17.29
C LYS A 107 4.57 -8.83 17.05
N GLU A 108 4.17 -7.63 17.48
CA GLU A 108 2.84 -7.08 17.32
C GLU A 108 2.93 -5.55 17.21
N ILE A 109 1.97 -4.94 16.54
CA ILE A 109 1.85 -3.48 16.41
C ILE A 109 0.40 -3.05 16.61
N ASP A 110 0.23 -1.89 17.25
CA ASP A 110 -1.06 -1.26 17.53
C ASP A 110 -1.33 -0.10 16.54
N ALA A 111 -2.45 0.59 16.76
CA ALA A 111 -2.88 1.72 15.93
C ALA A 111 -1.83 2.84 15.88
N GLU A 112 -1.25 3.25 17.02
CA GLU A 112 -0.24 4.31 17.07
C GLU A 112 0.97 3.97 16.21
N LYS A 113 1.47 2.73 16.33
CA LYS A 113 2.61 2.28 15.55
C LYS A 113 2.31 2.20 14.06
N ILE A 114 1.11 1.73 13.70
CA ILE A 114 0.64 1.66 12.31
C ILE A 114 0.57 3.06 11.70
N VAL A 115 -0.07 4.02 12.36
CA VAL A 115 -0.16 5.40 11.82
C VAL A 115 1.22 6.00 11.64
N LYS A 116 2.13 5.81 12.61
CA LYS A 116 3.50 6.33 12.53
C LYS A 116 4.26 5.77 11.32
N MET A 117 4.21 4.45 11.10
CA MET A 117 4.93 3.84 9.96
C MET A 117 4.35 4.26 8.61
N PHE A 118 3.03 4.47 8.49
CA PHE A 118 2.43 5.01 7.28
C PHE A 118 2.83 6.47 7.05
N GLU A 119 2.87 7.30 8.10
CA GLU A 119 3.31 8.69 8.03
C GLU A 119 4.78 8.81 7.59
N ASP A 120 5.68 8.04 8.20
CA ASP A 120 7.10 8.03 7.85
C ASP A 120 7.32 7.54 6.42
N SER A 121 6.58 6.51 6.00
CA SER A 121 6.70 5.97 4.66
C SER A 121 6.15 6.90 3.59
N LEU A 122 5.03 7.57 3.85
CA LEU A 122 4.51 8.62 2.97
C LEU A 122 5.54 9.72 2.78
N LYS A 123 6.14 10.19 3.87
CA LYS A 123 7.20 11.21 3.82
C LYS A 123 8.38 10.73 2.95
N ALA A 124 8.87 9.51 3.19
CA ALA A 124 9.99 8.95 2.43
C ALA A 124 9.68 8.81 0.92
N ILE A 125 8.45 8.43 0.56
CA ILE A 125 7.99 8.34 -0.84
C ILE A 125 7.90 9.72 -1.49
N MET A 126 7.38 10.71 -0.76
CA MET A 126 7.31 12.10 -1.24
C MET A 126 8.71 12.69 -1.42
N ASP A 127 9.64 12.40 -0.51
CA ASP A 127 11.04 12.83 -0.61
C ASP A 127 11.75 12.16 -1.80
N LEU A 128 11.52 10.86 -2.03
CA LEU A 128 12.11 10.11 -3.15
C LEU A 128 11.55 10.54 -4.51
N GLY A 129 10.23 10.63 -4.66
CA GLY A 129 9.56 10.91 -5.93
C GLY A 129 9.34 12.41 -6.20
N GLY A 130 9.47 13.25 -5.18
CA GLY A 130 9.15 14.68 -5.23
C GLY A 130 7.69 14.98 -5.58
N ALA A 131 6.79 14.00 -5.39
CA ALA A 131 5.36 14.10 -5.70
C ALA A 131 4.59 14.73 -4.52
N LYS A 132 3.53 15.47 -4.85
CA LYS A 132 2.64 16.11 -3.88
C LYS A 132 1.19 15.68 -4.14
N PRO A 133 0.28 15.85 -3.17
CA PRO A 133 -1.15 15.73 -3.43
C PRO A 133 -1.57 16.60 -4.62
N GLY A 134 -2.30 16.02 -5.56
CA GLY A 134 -2.71 16.61 -6.83
C GLY A 134 -1.74 16.39 -8.00
N ASP A 135 -0.68 15.60 -7.84
CA ASP A 135 0.28 15.30 -8.92
C ASP A 135 -0.09 14.07 -9.77
N LYS A 136 -1.18 13.37 -9.41
CA LYS A 136 -1.70 12.16 -10.06
C LYS A 136 -0.76 10.96 -9.90
N THR A 137 -0.58 10.52 -8.66
CA THR A 137 0.31 9.40 -8.28
C THR A 137 -0.26 8.61 -7.09
N MET A 138 0.47 7.60 -6.62
CA MET A 138 0.18 6.92 -5.34
C MET A 138 0.09 7.86 -4.12
N VAL A 139 0.72 9.03 -4.15
CA VAL A 139 0.64 10.03 -3.07
C VAL A 139 -0.80 10.52 -2.89
N ASP A 140 -1.60 10.58 -3.97
CA ASP A 140 -3.01 10.97 -3.91
C ASP A 140 -3.88 9.97 -3.14
N VAL A 141 -3.36 8.77 -2.87
CA VAL A 141 -3.99 7.76 -2.01
C VAL A 141 -3.35 7.73 -0.63
N LEU A 142 -2.03 7.68 -0.55
CA LEU A 142 -1.34 7.54 0.75
C LEU A 142 -1.48 8.78 1.63
N TYR A 143 -1.51 9.98 1.05
CA TYR A 143 -1.70 11.21 1.78
C TYR A 143 -3.05 11.26 2.53
N PRO A 144 -4.22 11.13 1.87
CA PRO A 144 -5.49 11.14 2.58
C PRO A 144 -5.66 9.94 3.54
N VAL A 145 -5.02 8.80 3.27
CA VAL A 145 -4.98 7.66 4.20
C VAL A 145 -4.31 8.05 5.52
N VAL A 146 -3.11 8.64 5.46
CA VAL A 146 -2.37 9.07 6.65
C VAL A 146 -3.13 10.14 7.42
N GLU A 147 -3.69 11.13 6.72
CA GLU A 147 -4.46 12.20 7.36
C GLU A 147 -5.72 11.67 8.06
N GLN A 148 -6.41 10.71 7.44
CA GLN A 148 -7.58 10.06 8.05
C GLN A 148 -7.18 9.22 9.27
N MET A 149 -6.12 8.42 9.17
CA MET A 149 -5.59 7.65 10.29
C MET A 149 -5.19 8.52 11.49
N LYS A 150 -4.55 9.68 11.23
CA LYS A 150 -4.19 10.65 12.29
C LYS A 150 -5.43 11.28 12.92
N LYS A 151 -6.45 11.60 12.12
CA LYS A 151 -7.74 12.10 12.62
C LYS A 151 -8.44 11.08 13.52
N ASP A 152 -8.37 9.81 13.18
CA ASP A 152 -8.97 8.71 13.96
C ASP A 152 -8.24 8.55 15.30
N LEU A 153 -6.91 8.55 15.31
CA LEU A 153 -6.13 8.55 16.56
C LEU A 153 -6.42 9.76 17.45
N ASN A 154 -6.51 10.96 16.88
CA ASN A 154 -6.89 12.16 17.63
C ASN A 154 -8.30 12.06 18.23
N SER A 155 -9.18 11.26 17.59
CA SER A 155 -10.53 10.95 18.06
C SER A 155 -10.57 9.72 18.99
N LYS A 156 -9.40 9.19 19.39
CA LYS A 156 -9.23 8.01 20.24
C LYS A 156 -9.78 6.71 19.64
N ILE A 157 -9.84 6.62 18.32
CA ILE A 157 -10.17 5.39 17.61
C ILE A 157 -8.90 4.54 17.53
N THR A 158 -8.83 3.48 18.32
CA THR A 158 -7.71 2.52 18.34
C THR A 158 -8.09 1.15 17.79
N ASP A 159 -9.38 0.89 17.56
CA ASP A 159 -9.84 -0.34 16.92
C ASP A 159 -9.38 -0.37 15.46
N LEU A 160 -8.48 -1.31 15.15
CA LEU A 160 -7.88 -1.45 13.83
C LEU A 160 -8.90 -1.76 12.73
N LEU A 161 -10.02 -2.40 13.05
CA LEU A 161 -11.10 -2.59 12.07
C LEU A 161 -11.72 -1.26 11.64
N VAL A 162 -11.94 -0.35 12.59
CA VAL A 162 -12.50 0.98 12.33
C VAL A 162 -11.48 1.84 11.61
N LEU A 163 -10.23 1.86 12.11
CA LEU A 163 -9.11 2.60 11.53
C LEU A 163 -8.91 2.25 10.04
N PHE A 164 -8.83 0.94 9.71
CA PHE A 164 -8.62 0.52 8.33
C PHE A 164 -9.86 0.65 7.44
N ARG A 165 -11.08 0.57 7.99
CA ARG A 165 -12.29 0.89 7.23
C ARG A 165 -12.27 2.35 6.76
N ASP A 166 -11.94 3.26 7.67
CA ASP A 166 -11.96 4.70 7.39
C ASP A 166 -10.78 5.08 6.48
N ALA A 167 -9.60 4.48 6.69
CA ALA A 167 -8.46 4.56 5.78
C ALA A 167 -8.78 4.02 4.37
N LYS A 168 -9.48 2.89 4.25
CA LYS A 168 -9.92 2.33 2.96
C LYS A 168 -10.83 3.29 2.22
N ASN A 169 -11.76 3.96 2.92
CA ASN A 169 -12.64 4.95 2.31
C ASN A 169 -11.85 6.18 1.82
N ALA A 170 -10.87 6.65 2.61
CA ALA A 170 -9.97 7.71 2.20
C ALA A 170 -9.13 7.31 0.97
N ALA A 171 -8.61 6.09 0.95
CA ALA A 171 -7.85 5.53 -0.17
C ALA A 171 -8.69 5.46 -1.46
N GLU A 172 -9.94 4.98 -1.36
CA GLU A 172 -10.86 4.87 -2.49
C GLU A 172 -11.15 6.24 -3.11
N ASN A 173 -11.41 7.24 -2.26
CA ASN A 173 -11.64 8.61 -2.70
C ASN A 173 -10.37 9.23 -3.33
N GLY A 174 -9.21 9.01 -2.72
CA GLY A 174 -7.92 9.45 -3.25
C GLY A 174 -7.64 8.87 -4.63
N MET A 175 -7.84 7.56 -4.81
CA MET A 175 -7.68 6.87 -6.09
C MET A 175 -8.62 7.47 -7.15
N LYS A 176 -9.92 7.63 -6.84
CA LYS A 176 -10.90 8.21 -7.76
C LYS A 176 -10.59 9.67 -8.09
N SER A 177 -10.05 10.43 -7.15
CA SER A 177 -9.67 11.83 -7.39
C SER A 177 -8.54 11.99 -8.41
N THR A 178 -7.79 10.92 -8.73
CA THR A 178 -6.77 10.98 -9.78
C THR A 178 -7.36 11.11 -11.17
N ILE A 179 -8.61 10.68 -11.40
CA ILE A 179 -9.25 10.63 -12.73
C ILE A 179 -9.19 11.99 -13.43
N PRO A 180 -9.73 13.09 -12.89
CA PRO A 180 -9.74 14.39 -13.59
C PRO A 180 -8.37 15.08 -13.65
N LEU A 181 -7.35 14.60 -12.94
CA LEU A 181 -6.07 15.31 -12.82
C LEU A 181 -5.21 15.14 -14.08
N VAL A 182 -4.51 16.24 -14.42
CA VAL A 182 -3.37 16.23 -15.33
C VAL A 182 -2.12 15.81 -14.56
N ALA A 183 -1.45 14.77 -15.04
CA ALA A 183 -0.28 14.20 -14.40
C ALA A 183 0.90 15.18 -14.41
N LYS A 184 1.58 15.31 -13.26
CA LYS A 184 2.79 16.13 -13.11
C LYS A 184 4.05 15.31 -12.85
N LYS A 185 3.89 14.01 -12.61
CA LYS A 185 4.96 13.07 -12.30
C LYS A 185 4.81 11.77 -13.09
N GLY A 186 5.89 10.99 -13.13
CA GLY A 186 5.94 9.72 -13.83
C GLY A 186 5.74 9.84 -15.34
N ARG A 187 5.57 8.70 -16.01
CA ARG A 187 5.38 8.64 -17.47
C ARG A 187 4.11 9.34 -17.94
N ALA A 188 3.04 9.31 -17.13
CA ALA A 188 1.80 10.00 -17.42
C ALA A 188 1.96 11.51 -17.65
N SER A 189 2.95 12.14 -17.00
CA SER A 189 3.23 13.57 -17.21
C SER A 189 3.67 13.91 -18.63
N TYR A 190 4.21 12.95 -19.39
CA TYR A 190 4.63 13.16 -20.78
C TYR A 190 3.47 13.40 -21.74
N LEU A 191 2.25 13.03 -21.33
CA LEU A 191 1.03 13.19 -22.11
C LEU A 191 0.35 14.54 -21.90
N GLY A 192 0.77 15.33 -20.91
CA GLY A 192 0.13 16.60 -20.56
C GLY A 192 -1.37 16.43 -20.33
N GLU A 193 -2.18 17.32 -20.89
CA GLU A 193 -3.66 17.31 -20.79
C GLU A 193 -4.30 15.97 -21.18
N ARG A 194 -3.66 15.17 -22.04
CA ARG A 194 -4.18 13.85 -22.43
C ARG A 194 -4.15 12.81 -21.30
N SER A 195 -3.45 13.09 -20.20
CA SER A 195 -3.48 12.25 -19.00
C SER A 195 -4.73 12.44 -18.14
N ALA A 196 -5.50 13.51 -18.36
CA ALA A 196 -6.77 13.74 -17.67
C ALA A 196 -7.83 12.72 -18.08
N ASN A 197 -8.81 12.51 -17.20
CA ASN A 197 -9.92 11.56 -17.32
C ASN A 197 -9.52 10.06 -17.35
N HIS A 198 -8.29 9.75 -16.96
CA HIS A 198 -7.78 8.38 -16.77
C HIS A 198 -7.38 8.18 -15.30
N GLN A 199 -7.73 7.05 -14.70
CA GLN A 199 -7.33 6.72 -13.32
C GLN A 199 -5.84 6.34 -13.27
N ASP A 200 -5.12 6.79 -12.23
CA ASP A 200 -3.69 6.46 -12.08
C ASP A 200 -3.48 4.99 -11.63
N PRO A 201 -2.61 4.21 -12.30
CA PRO A 201 -2.35 2.82 -11.94
C PRO A 201 -1.62 2.69 -10.58
N GLY A 202 -0.73 3.62 -10.22
CA GLY A 202 -0.02 3.63 -8.93
C GLY A 202 -0.92 3.92 -7.74
N ALA A 203 -1.83 4.89 -7.89
CA ALA A 203 -2.91 5.16 -6.94
C ALA A 203 -3.83 3.94 -6.80
N THR A 204 -4.18 3.29 -7.91
CA THR A 204 -5.04 2.10 -7.89
C THR A 204 -4.41 0.96 -7.11
N SER A 205 -3.13 0.62 -7.36
CA SER A 205 -2.46 -0.42 -6.58
C SER A 205 -2.30 -0.04 -5.10
N SER A 206 -2.11 1.24 -4.79
CA SER A 206 -2.03 1.71 -3.40
C SER A 206 -3.37 1.57 -2.67
N TYR A 207 -4.48 1.87 -3.35
CA TYR A 207 -5.82 1.60 -2.82
C TYR A 207 -6.03 0.11 -2.56
N LEU A 208 -5.63 -0.74 -3.52
CA LEU A 208 -5.74 -2.20 -3.37
C LEU A 208 -4.96 -2.72 -2.15
N LEU A 209 -3.81 -2.13 -1.82
CA LEU A 209 -3.05 -2.46 -0.60
C LEU A 209 -3.87 -2.17 0.66
N ILE A 210 -4.39 -0.94 0.78
CA ILE A 210 -5.20 -0.53 1.96
C ILE A 210 -6.48 -1.37 2.07
N ASN A 211 -7.17 -1.59 0.95
CA ASN A 211 -8.37 -2.43 0.91
C ASN A 211 -8.07 -3.87 1.32
N THR A 212 -6.93 -4.43 0.88
CA THR A 212 -6.51 -5.79 1.26
C THR A 212 -6.29 -5.93 2.77
N ILE A 213 -5.67 -4.92 3.41
CA ILE A 213 -5.49 -4.91 4.87
C ILE A 213 -6.85 -4.95 5.56
N TYR A 214 -7.77 -4.08 5.15
CA TYR A 214 -9.12 -4.03 5.71
C TYR A 214 -9.87 -5.37 5.53
N GLU A 215 -9.87 -5.93 4.33
CA GLU A 215 -10.53 -7.22 4.04
C GLU A 215 -9.95 -8.36 4.88
N TYR A 216 -8.62 -8.41 5.03
CA TYR A 216 -7.98 -9.41 5.89
C TYR A 216 -8.47 -9.31 7.35
N LEU A 217 -8.55 -8.08 7.88
CA LEU A 217 -9.03 -7.86 9.25
C LEU A 217 -10.50 -8.26 9.42
N VAL A 218 -11.36 -7.90 8.46
CA VAL A 218 -12.78 -8.31 8.47
C VAL A 218 -12.90 -9.83 8.43
N GLU A 219 -12.18 -10.49 7.53
CA GLU A 219 -12.20 -11.96 7.40
C GLU A 219 -11.71 -12.69 8.65
N LYS A 220 -10.77 -12.11 9.40
CA LYS A 220 -10.21 -12.71 10.60
C LYS A 220 -11.05 -12.45 11.85
N TYR A 221 -11.60 -11.25 11.99
CA TYR A 221 -12.18 -10.77 13.26
C TYR A 221 -13.68 -10.51 13.23
N GLN A 222 -14.35 -10.60 12.08
CA GLN A 222 -15.81 -10.44 11.97
C GLN A 222 -16.53 -11.69 11.44
N LYS A 223 -15.84 -12.83 11.34
CA LYS A 223 -16.46 -14.14 11.08
C LYS A 223 -17.06 -14.77 12.34
#